data_AF-A0A1J5CT81-F1
#
_entry.id   AF-A0A1J5CT81-F1
#
_cell.length_a   1.000
_cell.length_b   1.000
_cell.length_c   1.000
_cell.angle_alpha   90.00
_cell.angle_beta   90.00
_cell.angle_gamma   90.00
#
_symmetry.space_group_name_H-M   'P 1'
#
loop_
_entity.id
_entity.type
_entity.pdbx_description
1 polymer ?
#
loop_
_entity_poly.entity_id
_entity_poly.type
_entity_poly.pdbx_seq_one_letter_code
_entity_poly.pdbx_strand_id
1 'polypeptide(L)'
;MAPEFHVDLGPQYEGEVVRKEDLYMEFGGPKVARKFELVTVKRAEEIENEKVEIIGRDISELQPYDEATDSGGSYPIAVLVDVAGAELDKDAEGIIERKIHMYTNYTQGWYHMNQRQDCWYRMSKDAAKKGFNSLKELGEIFNFLFTSEMPIIEAIQTTIITDEEKIAKILPQALATYKARDDRALALRDEDVDTFYGCVLCQSFAPTHVSIIAPNRISNCGAINWFDGRTAAKIDPEGPIFAIPKGKLIDPIRGEYEGANKVEHERSMGTYDRVFLYDAFEHPHTSCGCFQAVVFYIPEVDGFGLVHRDFKGQTVIGETFSHMAGETSGGRQVEGRLGTGLEQLRSPKFIQADGGRKRLVWMPREILDRYKEAFEADGVYDKIATENEVKTVDELMPWLGEHKHPWIMGEVELPG
;
A
#
# COMPACT_ATOMS: atom_id res chain seq x y z
N MET A 1 -4.33 0.57 -34.51
CA MET A 1 -4.09 -0.85 -34.20
C MET A 1 -3.47 -0.88 -32.83
N ALA A 2 -3.94 -1.74 -31.92
CA ALA A 2 -3.27 -1.91 -30.64
C ALA A 2 -1.81 -2.35 -30.91
N PRO A 3 -0.82 -1.87 -30.15
CA PRO A 3 0.54 -2.35 -30.27
C PRO A 3 0.58 -3.88 -30.09
N GLU A 4 1.45 -4.55 -30.83
CA GLU A 4 1.67 -6.00 -30.68
C GLU A 4 2.71 -6.22 -29.58
N PHE A 5 2.27 -6.75 -28.44
CA PHE A 5 3.11 -7.08 -27.29
C PHE A 5 3.33 -8.60 -27.20
N HIS A 6 4.41 -9.04 -26.55
CA HIS A 6 4.76 -10.47 -26.45
C HIS A 6 3.87 -11.25 -25.48
N VAL A 7 3.17 -10.53 -24.58
CA VAL A 7 2.30 -11.10 -23.57
C VAL A 7 0.90 -10.50 -23.68
N ASP A 8 -0.08 -11.24 -23.19
CA ASP A 8 -1.45 -10.73 -23.17
C ASP A 8 -1.61 -9.65 -22.11
N LEU A 9 -2.50 -8.70 -22.38
CA LEU A 9 -2.88 -7.64 -21.44
C LEU A 9 -4.35 -7.81 -21.03
N GLY A 10 -4.65 -7.62 -19.75
CA GLY A 10 -6.02 -7.50 -19.29
C GLY A 10 -6.26 -7.80 -17.82
N PRO A 11 -7.44 -7.45 -17.30
CA PRO A 11 -7.80 -7.58 -15.89
C PRO A 11 -7.81 -9.03 -15.39
N GLN A 12 -7.93 -10.02 -16.28
CA GLN A 12 -7.86 -11.44 -15.92
C GLN A 12 -6.50 -11.86 -15.34
N TYR A 13 -5.44 -11.07 -15.59
CA TYR A 13 -4.09 -11.35 -15.09
C TYR A 13 -3.79 -10.66 -13.74
N GLU A 14 -4.66 -9.78 -13.27
CA GLU A 14 -4.39 -8.93 -12.09
C GLU A 14 -4.02 -9.73 -10.83
N GLY A 15 -4.62 -10.92 -10.67
CA GLY A 15 -4.38 -11.81 -9.54
C GLY A 15 -3.21 -12.79 -9.71
N GLU A 16 -2.46 -12.74 -10.82
CA GLU A 16 -1.29 -13.59 -11.00
C GLU A 16 -0.22 -13.28 -9.95
N VAL A 17 0.40 -14.32 -9.40
CA VAL A 17 1.48 -14.19 -8.40
C VAL A 17 2.73 -14.86 -8.93
N VAL A 18 3.82 -14.11 -9.03
CA VAL A 18 5.13 -14.67 -9.39
C VAL A 18 5.86 -15.11 -8.12
N ARG A 19 5.81 -16.42 -7.85
CA ARG A 19 6.53 -17.06 -6.75
C ARG A 19 8.00 -17.30 -7.10
N LYS A 20 8.80 -17.73 -6.14
CA LYS A 20 10.28 -17.84 -6.29
C LYS A 20 10.65 -18.91 -7.33
N GLU A 21 9.88 -19.99 -7.37
CA GLU A 21 9.96 -21.10 -8.33
C GLU A 21 9.71 -20.66 -9.78
N ASP A 22 8.88 -19.63 -9.99
CA ASP A 22 8.53 -19.12 -11.32
C ASP A 22 9.26 -17.80 -11.65
N LEU A 23 10.11 -17.31 -10.75
CA LEU A 23 10.79 -16.03 -10.88
C LEU A 23 11.86 -16.09 -11.97
N TYR A 24 11.79 -15.17 -12.93
CA TYR A 24 12.88 -14.89 -13.86
C TYR A 24 13.78 -13.77 -13.35
N MET A 25 13.18 -12.66 -12.92
CA MET A 25 13.87 -11.58 -12.20
C MET A 25 12.87 -10.70 -11.44
N GLU A 26 13.37 -9.92 -10.51
CA GLU A 26 12.64 -8.95 -9.71
C GLU A 26 13.35 -7.60 -9.69
N PHE A 27 12.55 -6.55 -9.56
CA PHE A 27 13.00 -5.19 -9.40
C PHE A 27 12.40 -4.58 -8.13
N GLY A 28 13.20 -3.87 -7.36
CA GLY A 28 12.77 -3.37 -6.07
C GLY A 28 12.57 -4.47 -5.02
N GLY A 29 11.53 -4.35 -4.20
CA GLY A 29 11.28 -5.29 -3.10
C GLY A 29 12.31 -5.25 -1.97
N PRO A 30 12.28 -6.23 -1.05
CA PRO A 30 13.01 -6.18 0.22
C PRO A 30 14.54 -6.36 0.11
N LYS A 31 15.06 -6.74 -1.06
CA LYS A 31 16.51 -6.90 -1.31
C LYS A 31 17.16 -5.62 -1.86
N VAL A 32 16.36 -4.64 -2.24
CA VAL A 32 16.80 -3.50 -3.05
C VAL A 32 16.43 -2.20 -2.34
N ALA A 33 17.44 -1.43 -1.94
CA ALA A 33 17.25 -0.16 -1.24
C ALA A 33 16.88 1.00 -2.18
N ARG A 34 17.33 0.95 -3.43
CA ARG A 34 17.13 2.02 -4.43
C ARG A 34 15.99 1.64 -5.36
N LYS A 35 14.78 2.05 -4.95
CA LYS A 35 13.57 1.79 -5.72
C LYS A 35 12.52 2.87 -5.48
N PHE A 36 11.75 3.22 -6.51
CA PHE A 36 10.49 3.95 -6.37
C PHE A 36 9.68 3.98 -7.67
N GLU A 37 8.42 4.37 -7.58
CA GLU A 37 7.57 4.72 -8.73
C GLU A 37 6.91 6.07 -8.50
N LEU A 38 6.91 6.96 -9.49
CA LEU A 38 6.41 8.33 -9.35
C LEU A 38 5.68 8.77 -10.60
N VAL A 39 4.47 9.32 -10.41
CA VAL A 39 3.78 10.09 -11.44
C VAL A 39 3.96 11.58 -11.19
N THR A 40 4.22 12.32 -12.27
CA THR A 40 4.27 13.79 -12.23
C THR A 40 3.39 14.38 -13.32
N VAL A 41 2.53 15.34 -12.96
CA VAL A 41 1.82 16.16 -13.95
C VAL A 41 2.77 17.25 -14.46
N LYS A 42 2.99 17.29 -15.77
CA LYS A 42 3.84 18.26 -16.47
C LYS A 42 3.03 19.14 -17.40
N ARG A 43 3.66 20.19 -17.94
CA ARG A 43 3.11 20.88 -19.11
C ARG A 43 3.36 20.04 -20.37
N ALA A 44 2.47 20.17 -21.36
CA ALA A 44 2.56 19.41 -22.60
C ALA A 44 3.90 19.62 -23.34
N GLU A 45 4.49 20.82 -23.26
CA GLU A 45 5.77 21.14 -23.93
C GLU A 45 6.99 20.49 -23.24
N GLU A 46 6.80 19.93 -22.04
CA GLU A 46 7.85 19.22 -21.30
C GLU A 46 7.84 17.71 -21.57
N ILE A 47 6.84 17.21 -22.31
CA ILE A 47 6.64 15.79 -22.61
C ILE A 47 6.88 15.54 -24.10
N GLU A 48 7.74 14.57 -24.41
CA GLU A 48 7.79 13.96 -25.73
C GLU A 48 6.76 12.81 -25.74
N ASN A 49 5.61 13.04 -26.38
CA ASN A 49 4.47 12.14 -26.28
C ASN A 49 4.80 10.69 -26.72
N GLU A 50 4.30 9.72 -25.97
CA GLU A 50 4.49 8.28 -26.11
C GLU A 50 5.94 7.79 -26.01
N LYS A 51 6.88 8.66 -25.64
CA LYS A 51 8.28 8.27 -25.46
C LYS A 51 8.43 7.28 -24.31
N VAL A 52 9.30 6.31 -24.54
CA VAL A 52 9.83 5.41 -23.52
C VAL A 52 11.35 5.52 -23.50
N GLU A 53 11.92 5.82 -22.34
CA GLU A 53 13.37 5.93 -22.13
C GLU A 53 13.84 4.94 -21.06
N ILE A 54 14.92 4.22 -21.36
CA ILE A 54 15.58 3.31 -20.41
C ILE A 54 16.94 3.89 -20.02
N ILE A 55 17.17 4.08 -18.73
CA ILE A 55 18.44 4.58 -18.18
C ILE A 55 19.06 3.50 -17.29
N GLY A 56 20.06 2.80 -17.83
CA GLY A 56 20.73 1.68 -17.17
C GLY A 56 20.70 0.43 -18.05
N ARG A 57 20.85 -0.73 -17.42
CA ARG A 57 20.83 -2.04 -18.10
C ARG A 57 19.40 -2.51 -18.29
N ASP A 58 19.11 -3.03 -19.47
CA ASP A 58 17.82 -3.61 -19.79
C ASP A 58 17.73 -5.11 -19.42
N ILE A 59 16.54 -5.71 -19.42
CA ILE A 59 16.31 -7.13 -19.09
C ILE A 59 17.26 -8.06 -19.85
N SER A 60 17.45 -7.83 -21.16
CA SER A 60 18.35 -8.64 -22.00
C SER A 60 19.82 -8.61 -21.57
N GLU A 61 20.21 -7.60 -20.79
CA GLU A 61 21.57 -7.42 -20.30
C GLU A 61 21.73 -7.89 -18.85
N LEU A 62 20.63 -8.12 -18.12
CA LEU A 62 20.65 -8.49 -16.71
C LEU A 62 20.76 -10.00 -16.53
N GLN A 63 21.31 -10.43 -15.39
CA GLN A 63 21.42 -11.84 -15.03
C GLN A 63 20.10 -12.31 -14.39
N PRO A 64 19.42 -13.32 -14.98
CA PRO A 64 18.21 -13.87 -14.38
C PRO A 64 18.50 -14.50 -13.01
N TYR A 65 17.43 -14.65 -12.22
CA TYR A 65 17.45 -15.36 -10.96
C TYR A 65 17.85 -16.82 -11.17
N ASP A 66 18.84 -17.28 -10.39
CA ASP A 66 19.28 -18.67 -10.37
C ASP A 66 18.80 -19.37 -9.10
N GLU A 67 17.87 -20.29 -9.29
CA GLU A 67 17.25 -21.07 -8.22
C GLU A 67 18.24 -22.01 -7.51
N ALA A 68 19.26 -22.52 -8.22
CA ALA A 68 20.23 -23.45 -7.65
C ALA A 68 21.19 -22.77 -6.67
N THR A 69 21.45 -21.47 -6.88
CA THR A 69 22.39 -20.69 -6.06
C THR A 69 21.70 -19.63 -5.18
N ASP A 70 20.38 -19.49 -5.30
CA ASP A 70 19.57 -18.43 -4.68
C ASP A 70 20.19 -17.03 -4.89
N SER A 71 20.66 -16.77 -6.10
CA SER A 71 21.45 -15.58 -6.43
C SER A 71 21.06 -14.97 -7.78
N GLY A 72 21.48 -13.71 -7.99
CA GLY A 72 21.12 -12.94 -9.18
C GLY A 72 19.66 -12.50 -9.21
N GLY A 73 19.26 -11.83 -10.29
CA GLY A 73 17.86 -11.53 -10.56
C GLY A 73 17.18 -10.46 -9.71
N SER A 74 17.87 -9.74 -8.82
CA SER A 74 17.27 -8.63 -8.03
C SER A 74 17.94 -7.30 -8.38
N TYR A 75 17.17 -6.32 -8.88
CA TYR A 75 17.70 -5.07 -9.44
C TYR A 75 17.02 -3.80 -8.91
N PRO A 76 17.73 -2.65 -8.86
CA PRO A 76 17.12 -1.36 -8.58
C PRO A 76 16.22 -0.91 -9.72
N ILE A 77 15.18 -0.13 -9.40
CA ILE A 77 14.25 0.41 -10.39
C ILE A 77 13.67 1.75 -9.96
N ALA A 78 13.64 2.71 -10.88
CA ALA A 78 12.70 3.83 -10.79
C ALA A 78 11.76 3.82 -11.99
N VAL A 79 10.46 3.84 -11.75
CA VAL A 79 9.44 4.03 -12.81
C VAL A 79 8.91 5.45 -12.70
N LEU A 80 9.22 6.28 -13.69
CA LEU A 80 8.74 7.66 -13.79
C LEU A 80 7.72 7.72 -14.91
N VAL A 81 6.52 8.20 -14.61
CA VAL A 81 5.48 8.44 -15.63
C VAL A 81 5.10 9.91 -15.58
N ASP A 82 5.52 10.65 -16.60
CA ASP A 82 5.16 12.05 -16.78
C ASP A 82 3.89 12.12 -17.63
N VAL A 83 2.88 12.84 -17.17
CA VAL A 83 1.58 13.00 -17.85
C VAL A 83 1.20 14.46 -18.03
N ALA A 84 0.50 14.78 -19.11
CA ALA A 84 -0.09 16.09 -19.35
C ALA A 84 -1.48 15.95 -19.95
N GLY A 85 -2.35 16.93 -19.66
CA GLY A 85 -3.71 17.02 -20.16
C GLY A 85 -4.39 18.26 -19.57
N ALA A 86 -5.34 18.85 -20.30
CA ALA A 86 -5.96 20.11 -19.90
C ALA A 86 -6.75 20.00 -18.58
N GLU A 87 -7.24 18.80 -18.26
CA GLU A 87 -8.01 18.51 -17.05
C GLU A 87 -7.17 17.95 -15.90
N LEU A 88 -5.86 17.75 -16.10
CA LEU A 88 -4.96 17.22 -15.08
C LEU A 88 -4.39 18.32 -14.19
N ASP A 89 -4.48 18.09 -12.89
CA ASP A 89 -3.78 18.88 -11.87
C ASP A 89 -2.97 17.96 -10.95
N LYS A 90 -2.15 18.55 -10.07
CA LYS A 90 -1.28 17.81 -9.16
C LYS A 90 -2.01 16.89 -8.18
N ASP A 91 -3.30 17.11 -7.92
CA ASP A 91 -4.12 16.24 -7.06
C ASP A 91 -4.45 14.91 -7.75
N ALA A 92 -4.23 14.81 -9.07
CA ALA A 92 -4.40 13.57 -9.82
C ALA A 92 -3.16 12.65 -9.78
N GLU A 93 -1.98 13.17 -9.40
CA GLU A 93 -0.74 12.40 -9.47
C GLU A 93 -0.81 11.11 -8.64
N GLY A 94 -1.34 11.16 -7.42
CA GLY A 94 -1.43 9.99 -6.54
C GLY A 94 -2.33 8.89 -7.08
N ILE A 95 -3.48 9.25 -7.67
CA ILE A 95 -4.40 8.26 -8.24
C ILE A 95 -3.88 7.68 -9.55
N ILE A 96 -3.22 8.48 -10.39
CA ILE A 96 -2.56 7.99 -11.61
C ILE A 96 -1.40 7.07 -11.23
N GLU A 97 -0.62 7.41 -10.21
CA GLU A 97 0.48 6.58 -9.70
C GLU A 97 -0.02 5.21 -9.23
N ARG A 98 -1.20 5.15 -8.61
CA ARG A 98 -1.81 3.87 -8.23
C ARG A 98 -2.08 2.95 -9.42
N LYS A 99 -2.30 3.49 -10.62
CA LYS A 99 -2.53 2.68 -11.83
C LYS A 99 -1.28 1.92 -12.28
N ILE A 100 -0.06 2.33 -11.89
CA ILE A 100 1.16 1.56 -12.16
C ILE A 100 1.04 0.14 -11.62
N HIS A 101 0.46 -0.02 -10.42
CA HIS A 101 0.19 -1.32 -9.85
C HIS A 101 -0.77 -2.16 -10.70
N MET A 102 -1.90 -1.57 -11.11
CA MET A 102 -2.89 -2.32 -11.89
C MET A 102 -2.35 -2.67 -13.28
N TYR A 103 -1.73 -1.71 -13.98
CA TYR A 103 -1.24 -1.92 -15.34
C TYR A 103 -0.05 -2.88 -15.40
N THR A 104 0.79 -2.91 -14.36
CA THR A 104 1.79 -3.97 -14.24
C THR A 104 1.10 -5.32 -14.05
N ASN A 105 0.11 -5.43 -13.16
CA ASN A 105 -0.58 -6.70 -12.90
C ASN A 105 -1.53 -7.12 -14.03
N TYR A 106 -1.93 -6.21 -14.93
CA TYR A 106 -2.67 -6.55 -16.15
C TYR A 106 -1.76 -7.15 -17.21
N THR A 107 -0.45 -7.03 -17.05
CA THR A 107 0.54 -7.58 -17.98
C THR A 107 0.84 -9.01 -17.58
N GLN A 108 0.43 -9.98 -18.40
CA GLN A 108 0.58 -11.40 -18.08
C GLN A 108 2.04 -11.76 -17.76
N GLY A 109 2.23 -12.49 -16.65
CA GLY A 109 3.54 -12.90 -16.15
C GLY A 109 4.34 -11.79 -15.47
N TRP A 110 3.78 -10.59 -15.33
CA TRP A 110 4.30 -9.56 -14.42
C TRP A 110 3.47 -9.50 -13.14
N TYR A 111 4.13 -9.12 -12.06
CA TYR A 111 3.54 -8.94 -10.75
C TYR A 111 4.10 -7.67 -10.12
N HIS A 112 3.22 -6.82 -9.59
CA HIS A 112 3.56 -5.63 -8.83
C HIS A 112 2.89 -5.61 -7.46
N MET A 113 3.64 -5.21 -6.44
CA MET A 113 3.12 -4.98 -5.09
C MET A 113 3.68 -3.73 -4.43
N ASN A 114 2.99 -3.30 -3.38
CA ASN A 114 3.22 -2.06 -2.64
C ASN A 114 2.99 -0.81 -3.53
N GLN A 115 3.73 0.27 -3.23
CA GLN A 115 3.56 1.61 -3.78
C GLN A 115 4.80 2.47 -3.52
N ARG A 116 4.99 3.54 -4.30
CA ARG A 116 6.04 4.55 -4.10
C ARG A 116 7.43 3.92 -3.92
N GLN A 117 8.19 4.30 -2.90
CA GLN A 117 9.53 3.77 -2.58
C GLN A 117 9.53 2.34 -2.03
N ASP A 118 8.36 1.75 -1.79
CA ASP A 118 8.21 0.39 -1.27
C ASP A 118 7.86 -0.61 -2.40
N CYS A 119 7.79 -0.14 -3.66
CA CYS A 119 7.37 -0.89 -4.84
C CYS A 119 8.16 -2.20 -5.07
N TRP A 120 7.50 -3.21 -5.64
CA TRP A 120 8.14 -4.48 -5.96
C TRP A 120 7.56 -5.09 -7.22
N TYR A 121 8.42 -5.29 -8.20
CA TYR A 121 8.09 -5.86 -9.50
C TYR A 121 8.73 -7.23 -9.64
N ARG A 122 8.01 -8.19 -10.22
CA ARG A 122 8.52 -9.51 -10.57
C ARG A 122 8.08 -9.89 -11.97
N MET A 123 8.97 -10.51 -12.73
CA MET A 123 8.70 -11.07 -14.04
C MET A 123 8.87 -12.59 -13.99
N SER A 124 7.92 -13.32 -14.55
CA SER A 124 7.90 -14.78 -14.57
C SER A 124 8.82 -15.36 -15.66
N LYS A 125 9.24 -16.61 -15.45
CA LYS A 125 9.94 -17.42 -16.46
C LYS A 125 9.11 -17.57 -17.74
N ASP A 126 7.79 -17.54 -17.65
CA ASP A 126 6.90 -17.70 -18.81
C ASP A 126 6.79 -16.42 -19.66
N ALA A 127 6.76 -15.23 -19.05
CA ALA A 127 6.87 -13.96 -19.78
C ALA A 127 8.18 -13.89 -20.57
N ALA A 128 9.31 -14.27 -19.95
CA ALA A 128 10.61 -14.33 -20.61
C ALA A 128 10.61 -15.32 -21.80
N LYS A 129 10.01 -16.51 -21.65
CA LYS A 129 9.88 -17.51 -22.73
C LYS A 129 9.06 -17.00 -23.91
N LYS A 130 8.07 -16.13 -23.67
CA LYS A 130 7.25 -15.51 -24.72
C LYS A 130 7.99 -14.40 -25.49
N GLY A 131 9.19 -14.02 -25.03
CA GLY A 131 10.02 -13.02 -25.69
C GLY A 131 10.08 -11.68 -24.96
N PHE A 132 9.39 -11.53 -23.82
CA PHE A 132 9.47 -10.31 -23.00
C PHE A 132 10.89 -10.16 -22.43
N ASN A 133 11.71 -9.34 -23.08
CA ASN A 133 13.14 -9.21 -22.79
C ASN A 133 13.63 -7.76 -22.68
N SER A 134 12.71 -6.79 -22.60
CA SER A 134 13.04 -5.37 -22.47
C SER A 134 12.03 -4.63 -21.59
N LEU A 135 12.52 -3.79 -20.68
CA LEU A 135 11.73 -2.84 -19.90
C LEU A 135 11.09 -1.78 -20.79
N LYS A 136 11.63 -1.55 -21.99
CA LYS A 136 11.00 -0.65 -22.97
C LYS A 136 9.59 -1.12 -23.31
N GLU A 137 9.39 -2.43 -23.47
CA GLU A 137 8.06 -3.00 -23.71
C GLU A 137 7.12 -2.72 -22.52
N LEU A 138 7.61 -2.85 -21.27
CA LEU A 138 6.81 -2.50 -20.09
C LEU A 138 6.41 -1.02 -20.08
N GLY A 139 7.34 -0.12 -20.45
CA GLY A 139 7.03 1.31 -20.56
C GLY A 139 6.05 1.63 -21.70
N GLU A 140 6.10 0.90 -22.81
CA GLU A 140 5.14 1.03 -23.91
C GLU A 140 3.75 0.54 -23.49
N ILE A 141 3.69 -0.56 -22.73
CA ILE A 141 2.46 -1.07 -22.12
C ILE A 141 1.87 -0.05 -21.16
N PHE A 142 2.69 0.60 -20.32
CA PHE A 142 2.22 1.71 -19.48
C PHE A 142 1.64 2.83 -20.31
N ASN A 143 2.38 3.36 -21.29
CA ASN A 143 1.88 4.44 -22.15
C ASN A 143 0.53 4.08 -22.80
N PHE A 144 0.41 2.84 -23.31
CA PHE A 144 -0.81 2.33 -23.92
C PHE A 144 -1.98 2.21 -22.93
N LEU A 145 -1.79 1.55 -21.78
CA LEU A 145 -2.85 1.34 -20.79
C LEU A 145 -3.29 2.66 -20.12
N PHE A 146 -2.35 3.56 -19.80
CA PHE A 146 -2.69 4.87 -19.24
C PHE A 146 -3.57 5.68 -20.19
N THR A 147 -3.17 5.81 -21.46
CA THR A 147 -3.92 6.62 -22.43
C THR A 147 -5.23 5.96 -22.86
N SER A 148 -5.31 4.63 -22.85
CA SER A 148 -6.54 3.90 -23.18
C SER A 148 -7.59 3.99 -22.08
N GLU A 149 -7.16 3.88 -20.81
CA GLU A 149 -8.07 3.81 -19.66
C GLU A 149 -8.33 5.18 -19.02
N MET A 150 -7.49 6.19 -19.30
CA MET A 150 -7.62 7.54 -18.76
C MET A 150 -7.57 8.59 -19.88
N PRO A 151 -8.69 8.84 -20.57
CA PRO A 151 -8.75 9.77 -21.70
C PRO A 151 -8.35 11.22 -21.39
N ILE A 152 -8.29 11.58 -20.10
CA ILE A 152 -7.81 12.87 -19.61
C ILE A 152 -6.28 13.05 -19.76
N ILE A 153 -5.54 11.97 -20.05
CA ILE A 153 -4.11 12.00 -20.35
C ILE A 153 -3.95 12.24 -21.85
N GLU A 154 -3.59 13.46 -22.23
CA GLU A 154 -3.40 13.89 -23.62
C GLU A 154 -1.96 13.66 -24.12
N ALA A 155 -0.98 13.69 -23.21
CA ALA A 155 0.39 13.32 -23.50
C ALA A 155 1.02 12.53 -22.34
N ILE A 156 1.86 11.56 -22.67
CA ILE A 156 2.53 10.69 -21.70
C ILE A 156 3.97 10.41 -22.10
N GLN A 157 4.86 10.29 -21.11
CA GLN A 157 6.22 9.79 -21.29
C GLN A 157 6.57 8.89 -20.11
N THR A 158 7.18 7.74 -20.40
CA THR A 158 7.66 6.82 -19.36
C THR A 158 9.18 6.74 -19.38
N THR A 159 9.80 6.87 -18.21
CA THR A 159 11.24 6.65 -18.02
C THR A 159 11.44 5.56 -16.99
N ILE A 160 12.12 4.47 -17.37
CA ILE A 160 12.47 3.38 -16.45
C ILE A 160 13.98 3.39 -16.25
N ILE A 161 14.40 3.49 -14.99
CA ILE A 161 15.80 3.62 -14.60
C ILE A 161 16.21 2.37 -13.83
N THR A 162 17.27 1.70 -14.25
CA THR A 162 17.90 0.58 -13.52
C THR A 162 19.34 0.90 -13.10
N ASP A 163 19.84 2.08 -13.46
CA ASP A 163 21.11 2.61 -12.95
C ASP A 163 20.97 3.07 -11.49
N GLU A 164 21.66 2.37 -10.58
CA GLU A 164 21.56 2.61 -9.15
C GLU A 164 22.00 4.03 -8.74
N GLU A 165 23.04 4.58 -9.35
CA GLU A 165 23.54 5.92 -9.03
C GLU A 165 22.57 7.01 -9.46
N LYS A 166 21.91 6.83 -10.61
CA LYS A 166 20.87 7.73 -11.11
C LYS A 166 19.67 7.71 -10.18
N ILE A 167 19.20 6.53 -9.77
CA ILE A 167 18.10 6.38 -8.82
C ILE A 167 18.46 7.05 -7.49
N ALA A 168 19.68 6.82 -6.97
CA ALA A 168 20.12 7.42 -5.71
C ALA A 168 20.12 8.96 -5.73
N LYS A 169 20.37 9.58 -6.89
CA LYS A 169 20.35 11.05 -7.05
C LYS A 169 18.94 11.65 -7.03
N ILE A 170 17.95 10.93 -7.57
CA ILE A 170 16.57 11.44 -7.72
C ILE A 170 15.64 10.98 -6.60
N LEU A 171 15.96 9.88 -5.92
CA LEU A 171 15.15 9.33 -4.83
C LEU A 171 14.82 10.36 -3.74
N PRO A 172 15.74 11.24 -3.28
CA PRO A 172 15.38 12.27 -2.29
C PRO A 172 14.25 13.20 -2.75
N GLN A 173 14.17 13.51 -4.04
CA GLN A 173 13.10 14.35 -4.60
C GLN A 173 11.76 13.62 -4.64
N ALA A 174 11.77 12.34 -5.00
CA ALA A 174 10.57 11.49 -4.94
C ALA A 174 10.05 11.39 -3.50
N LEU A 175 10.93 11.13 -2.52
CA LEU A 175 10.57 11.08 -1.10
C LEU A 175 10.00 12.41 -0.59
N ALA A 176 10.56 13.55 -1.01
CA ALA A 176 10.02 14.87 -0.67
C ALA A 176 8.62 15.09 -1.26
N THR A 177 8.36 14.57 -2.46
CA THR A 177 7.04 14.63 -3.10
C THR A 177 6.02 13.80 -2.33
N TYR A 178 6.36 12.57 -1.95
CA TYR A 178 5.50 11.72 -1.12
C TYR A 178 5.19 12.38 0.22
N LYS A 179 6.23 12.91 0.89
CA LYS A 179 6.06 13.61 2.16
C LYS A 179 5.11 14.80 2.03
N ALA A 180 5.20 15.60 0.97
CA ALA A 180 4.28 16.71 0.76
C ALA A 180 2.83 16.26 0.55
N ARG A 181 2.61 15.12 -0.14
CA ARG A 181 1.28 14.50 -0.29
C ARG A 181 0.73 14.02 1.06
N ASP A 182 1.57 13.36 1.86
CA ASP A 182 1.20 12.82 3.17
C ASP A 182 0.93 13.93 4.20
N ASP A 183 1.78 14.96 4.26
CA ASP A 183 1.61 16.11 5.16
C ASP A 183 0.28 16.84 4.89
N ARG A 184 -0.11 16.95 3.62
CA ARG A 184 -1.39 17.52 3.23
C ARG A 184 -2.55 16.64 3.69
N ALA A 185 -2.46 15.32 3.54
CA ALA A 185 -3.49 14.39 3.98
C ALA A 185 -3.68 14.44 5.50
N LEU A 186 -2.59 14.52 6.27
CA LEU A 186 -2.61 14.56 7.74
C LEU A 186 -3.26 15.82 8.34
N ALA A 187 -3.35 16.91 7.56
CA ALA A 187 -3.97 18.16 7.99
C ALA A 187 -5.51 18.10 8.00
N LEU A 188 -6.12 17.13 7.31
CA LEU A 188 -7.57 17.00 7.19
C LEU A 188 -8.12 16.02 8.26
N ARG A 189 -9.26 16.35 8.87
CA ARG A 189 -9.96 15.49 9.83
C ARG A 189 -11.27 14.98 9.27
N ASP A 190 -11.73 13.85 9.79
CA ASP A 190 -13.03 13.29 9.40
C ASP A 190 -14.19 14.27 9.67
N GLU A 191 -14.03 15.09 10.71
CA GLU A 191 -14.98 16.13 11.12
C GLU A 191 -15.07 17.26 10.09
N ASP A 192 -14.02 17.49 9.30
CA ASP A 192 -13.93 18.59 8.33
C ASP A 192 -14.63 18.28 6.99
N VAL A 193 -15.09 17.03 6.81
CA VAL A 193 -15.64 16.55 5.54
C VAL A 193 -17.04 15.96 5.72
N ASP A 194 -17.89 16.06 4.70
CA ASP A 194 -19.22 15.43 4.66
C ASP A 194 -19.25 14.13 3.83
N THR A 195 -18.11 13.80 3.21
CA THR A 195 -17.96 12.74 2.23
C THR A 195 -16.71 11.93 2.53
N PHE A 196 -16.84 10.61 2.56
CA PHE A 196 -15.75 9.65 2.52
C PHE A 196 -15.66 9.04 1.12
N TYR A 197 -14.70 8.14 0.91
CA TYR A 197 -14.56 7.42 -0.34
C TYR A 197 -14.51 5.93 -0.11
N GLY A 198 -15.10 5.18 -1.02
CA GLY A 198 -15.04 3.72 -1.07
C GLY A 198 -14.11 3.28 -2.19
N CYS A 199 -13.47 2.13 -2.04
CA CYS A 199 -12.71 1.49 -3.09
C CYS A 199 -13.03 -0.01 -3.15
N VAL A 200 -13.37 -0.50 -4.34
CA VAL A 200 -13.65 -1.91 -4.64
C VAL A 200 -12.67 -2.52 -5.64
N LEU A 201 -11.55 -1.84 -5.93
CA LEU A 201 -10.51 -2.35 -6.85
C LEU A 201 -10.08 -3.77 -6.52
N CYS A 202 -9.98 -4.08 -5.22
CA CYS A 202 -9.49 -5.36 -4.76
C CYS A 202 -10.54 -6.48 -4.71
N GLN A 203 -11.77 -6.24 -5.21
CA GLN A 203 -12.80 -7.28 -5.26
C GLN A 203 -12.50 -8.38 -6.28
N SER A 204 -11.55 -8.16 -7.20
CA SER A 204 -11.04 -9.21 -8.09
C SER A 204 -10.45 -10.41 -7.33
N PHE A 205 -9.93 -10.20 -6.12
CA PHE A 205 -9.35 -11.27 -5.28
C PHE A 205 -9.98 -11.40 -3.89
N ALA A 206 -10.65 -10.35 -3.38
CA ALA A 206 -11.41 -10.38 -2.13
C ALA A 206 -12.83 -9.86 -2.37
N PRO A 207 -13.77 -10.69 -2.87
CA PRO A 207 -15.05 -10.23 -3.43
C PRO A 207 -15.95 -9.45 -2.47
N THR A 208 -15.84 -9.71 -1.16
CA THR A 208 -16.62 -9.05 -0.11
C THR A 208 -15.91 -7.86 0.52
N HIS A 209 -14.67 -7.56 0.10
CA HIS A 209 -13.91 -6.43 0.64
C HIS A 209 -14.41 -5.10 0.08
N VAL A 210 -14.48 -4.11 0.96
CA VAL A 210 -14.66 -2.71 0.60
C VAL A 210 -13.66 -1.91 1.43
N SER A 211 -12.90 -1.00 0.80
CA SER A 211 -12.06 -0.08 1.54
C SER A 211 -12.78 1.23 1.76
N ILE A 212 -13.07 1.56 3.01
CA ILE A 212 -13.58 2.88 3.43
C ILE A 212 -12.39 3.79 3.74
N ILE A 213 -12.31 4.91 3.03
CA ILE A 213 -11.21 5.86 3.03
C ILE A 213 -11.74 7.19 3.58
N ALA A 214 -11.15 7.62 4.69
CA ALA A 214 -11.48 8.84 5.40
C ALA A 214 -10.20 9.69 5.61
N PRO A 215 -10.31 10.98 5.94
CA PRO A 215 -9.13 11.80 6.22
C PRO A 215 -8.19 11.21 7.28
N ASN A 216 -8.72 10.56 8.32
CA ASN A 216 -7.91 9.88 9.34
C ASN A 216 -7.81 8.37 9.13
N ARG A 217 -8.24 7.86 7.96
CA ARG A 217 -8.10 6.46 7.54
C ARG A 217 -7.68 6.33 6.08
N ILE A 218 -6.38 6.20 5.84
CA ILE A 218 -5.87 5.82 4.51
C ILE A 218 -6.29 4.39 4.15
N SER A 219 -6.40 4.10 2.86
CA SER A 219 -6.67 2.74 2.37
C SER A 219 -5.64 1.72 2.87
N ASN A 220 -6.07 0.45 2.94
CA ASN A 220 -5.22 -0.63 3.43
C ASN A 220 -3.91 -0.78 2.63
N CYS A 221 -3.91 -0.45 1.34
CA CYS A 221 -2.70 -0.51 0.50
C CYS A 221 -1.71 0.64 0.75
N GLY A 222 -2.11 1.68 1.49
CA GLY A 222 -1.30 2.87 1.76
C GLY A 222 -1.17 3.84 0.59
N ALA A 223 -1.82 3.57 -0.54
CA ALA A 223 -1.64 4.32 -1.79
C ALA A 223 -2.81 5.23 -2.16
N ILE A 224 -3.91 5.22 -1.39
CA ILE A 224 -5.11 6.02 -1.68
C ILE A 224 -5.54 6.71 -0.39
N ASN A 225 -5.23 7.98 -0.26
CA ASN A 225 -5.75 8.84 0.81
C ASN A 225 -7.09 9.48 0.39
N TRP A 226 -7.66 10.31 1.27
CA TRP A 226 -8.94 10.96 1.01
C TRP A 226 -8.94 11.89 -0.22
N PHE A 227 -7.85 12.61 -0.47
CA PHE A 227 -7.71 13.47 -1.65
C PHE A 227 -7.63 12.63 -2.93
N ASP A 228 -6.91 11.52 -2.91
CA ASP A 228 -6.85 10.58 -4.04
C ASP A 228 -8.25 10.01 -4.34
N GLY A 229 -9.00 9.64 -3.30
CA GLY A 229 -10.38 9.17 -3.43
C GLY A 229 -11.30 10.21 -4.07
N ARG A 230 -11.18 11.48 -3.65
CA ARG A 230 -11.89 12.61 -4.25
C ARG A 230 -11.56 12.80 -5.72
N THR A 231 -10.28 12.79 -6.05
CA THR A 231 -9.84 12.99 -7.43
C THR A 231 -10.25 11.81 -8.31
N ALA A 232 -10.15 10.58 -7.81
CA ALA A 232 -10.57 9.37 -8.51
C ALA A 232 -12.07 9.40 -8.85
N ALA A 233 -12.93 9.67 -7.87
CA ALA A 233 -14.38 9.72 -8.07
C ALA A 233 -14.83 10.88 -8.98
N LYS A 234 -14.01 11.93 -9.10
CA LYS A 234 -14.23 13.03 -10.04
C LYS A 234 -13.82 12.65 -11.46
N ILE A 235 -12.68 11.99 -11.62
CA ILE A 235 -12.12 11.58 -12.92
C ILE A 235 -12.97 10.48 -13.55
N ASP A 236 -13.38 9.49 -12.75
CA ASP A 236 -14.12 8.32 -13.20
C ASP A 236 -15.29 8.04 -12.24
N PRO A 237 -16.45 8.72 -12.41
CA PRO A 237 -17.59 8.60 -11.50
C PRO A 237 -18.21 7.21 -11.42
N GLU A 238 -18.10 6.42 -12.50
CA GLU A 238 -18.59 5.03 -12.57
C GLU A 238 -17.49 4.02 -12.20
N GLY A 239 -16.32 4.54 -11.80
CA GLY A 239 -15.15 3.76 -11.48
C GLY A 239 -15.24 3.00 -10.15
N PRO A 240 -14.20 2.24 -9.84
CA PRO A 240 -14.12 1.41 -8.64
C PRO A 240 -13.87 2.22 -7.36
N ILE A 241 -13.59 3.53 -7.47
CA ILE A 241 -13.45 4.45 -6.35
C ILE A 241 -14.58 5.46 -6.42
N PHE A 242 -15.37 5.55 -5.37
CA PHE A 242 -16.64 6.27 -5.39
C PHE A 242 -16.87 7.06 -4.11
N ALA A 243 -17.66 8.14 -4.20
CA ALA A 243 -18.02 8.97 -3.06
C ALA A 243 -19.03 8.26 -2.15
N ILE A 244 -18.83 8.41 -0.83
CA ILE A 244 -19.71 7.92 0.23
C ILE A 244 -20.20 9.14 1.02
N PRO A 245 -21.47 9.53 0.90
CA PRO A 245 -22.03 10.50 1.83
C PRO A 245 -21.89 9.98 3.26
N LYS A 246 -21.25 10.75 4.15
CA LYS A 246 -20.89 10.27 5.50
C LYS A 246 -22.11 9.81 6.31
N GLY A 247 -23.26 10.45 6.11
CA GLY A 247 -24.49 10.15 6.84
C GLY A 247 -24.37 10.53 8.32
N LYS A 248 -25.24 9.96 9.17
CA LYS A 248 -25.18 10.19 10.62
C LYS A 248 -23.95 9.53 11.22
N LEU A 249 -23.27 10.26 12.11
CA LEU A 249 -22.29 9.69 13.03
C LEU A 249 -23.02 8.87 14.10
N ILE A 250 -22.67 7.59 14.21
CA ILE A 250 -23.26 6.63 15.16
C ILE A 250 -22.37 6.51 16.39
N ASP A 251 -21.06 6.31 16.19
CA ASP A 251 -20.07 6.17 17.25
C ASP A 251 -18.80 6.99 16.91
N PRO A 252 -18.51 8.10 17.63
CA PRO A 252 -17.34 8.94 17.38
C PRO A 252 -16.01 8.24 17.70
N ILE A 253 -16.01 7.29 18.62
CA ILE A 253 -14.82 6.60 19.11
C ILE A 253 -14.44 5.49 18.14
N ARG A 254 -15.39 4.62 17.80
CA ARG A 254 -15.17 3.53 16.84
C ARG A 254 -15.14 4.03 15.39
N GLY A 255 -15.61 5.25 15.15
CA GLY A 255 -15.75 5.82 13.81
C GLY A 255 -16.85 5.11 13.02
N GLU A 256 -18.00 4.85 13.63
CA GLU A 256 -19.14 4.24 12.95
C GLU A 256 -20.03 5.32 12.32
N TYR A 257 -20.32 5.16 11.04
CA TYR A 257 -21.11 6.10 10.26
C TYR A 257 -22.17 5.36 9.44
N GLU A 258 -23.38 5.90 9.40
CA GLU A 258 -24.50 5.33 8.65
C GLU A 258 -24.16 5.14 7.15
N GLY A 259 -23.45 6.11 6.56
CA GLY A 259 -23.04 6.05 5.16
C GLY A 259 -22.04 4.93 4.88
N ALA A 260 -21.06 4.76 5.77
CA ALA A 260 -20.06 3.69 5.66
C ALA A 260 -20.71 2.31 5.81
N ASN A 261 -21.57 2.12 6.81
CA ASN A 261 -22.32 0.88 7.02
C ASN A 261 -23.19 0.51 5.82
N LYS A 262 -23.91 1.48 5.25
CA LYS A 262 -24.73 1.26 4.06
C LYS A 262 -23.90 0.76 2.88
N VAL A 263 -22.77 1.43 2.62
CA VAL A 263 -21.87 1.05 1.51
C VAL A 263 -21.24 -0.31 1.76
N GLU A 264 -20.80 -0.59 3.00
CA GLU A 264 -20.27 -1.90 3.37
C GLU A 264 -21.31 -2.99 3.05
N HIS A 265 -22.56 -2.79 3.44
CA HIS A 265 -23.65 -3.72 3.14
C HIS A 265 -23.88 -3.92 1.64
N GLU A 266 -24.03 -2.83 0.88
CA GLU A 266 -24.34 -2.91 -0.54
C GLU A 266 -23.18 -3.52 -1.34
N ARG A 267 -21.94 -3.10 -1.06
CA ARG A 267 -20.76 -3.47 -1.84
C ARG A 267 -20.10 -4.77 -1.38
N SER A 268 -20.38 -5.25 -0.17
CA SER A 268 -19.99 -6.60 0.29
C SER A 268 -21.04 -7.67 -0.07
N MET A 269 -22.06 -7.34 -0.88
CA MET A 269 -23.18 -8.24 -1.24
C MET A 269 -23.99 -8.71 -0.02
N GLY A 270 -24.12 -7.84 0.99
CA GLY A 270 -24.84 -8.12 2.22
C GLY A 270 -24.06 -8.98 3.23
N THR A 271 -22.76 -9.18 3.01
CA THR A 271 -21.91 -10.00 3.91
C THR A 271 -21.68 -9.32 5.26
N TYR A 272 -21.47 -8.00 5.25
CA TYR A 272 -21.26 -7.19 6.45
C TYR A 272 -22.22 -6.01 6.43
N ASP A 273 -22.77 -5.63 7.56
CA ASP A 273 -23.72 -4.52 7.71
C ASP A 273 -23.14 -3.34 8.47
N ARG A 274 -21.99 -3.52 9.12
CA ARG A 274 -21.33 -2.52 9.97
C ARG A 274 -19.82 -2.54 9.79
N VAL A 275 -19.21 -1.37 9.91
CA VAL A 275 -17.77 -1.19 9.85
C VAL A 275 -17.31 -0.14 10.86
N PHE A 276 -16.35 -0.50 11.71
CA PHE A 276 -15.68 0.40 12.63
C PHE A 276 -14.35 0.85 12.02
N LEU A 277 -14.23 2.15 11.79
CA LEU A 277 -13.04 2.72 11.14
C LEU A 277 -11.85 2.81 12.10
N TYR A 278 -12.04 2.75 13.41
CA TYR A 278 -10.98 2.98 14.39
C TYR A 278 -10.95 1.96 15.53
N ASP A 279 -11.42 0.74 15.25
CA ASP A 279 -11.53 -0.39 16.17
C ASP A 279 -11.05 -1.68 15.48
N ALA A 280 -10.33 -2.53 16.22
CA ALA A 280 -9.86 -3.84 15.78
C ALA A 280 -10.82 -4.98 16.18
N PHE A 281 -11.82 -4.73 17.01
CA PHE A 281 -12.77 -5.72 17.51
C PHE A 281 -14.20 -5.47 17.04
N GLU A 282 -15.08 -6.46 17.25
CA GLU A 282 -16.50 -6.51 16.86
C GLU A 282 -16.78 -6.37 15.35
N HIS A 283 -16.57 -5.19 14.77
CA HIS A 283 -16.82 -4.88 13.36
C HIS A 283 -15.58 -4.27 12.67
N PRO A 284 -14.40 -4.92 12.76
CA PRO A 284 -13.19 -4.39 12.17
C PRO A 284 -13.36 -4.24 10.66
N HIS A 285 -12.68 -3.25 10.09
CA HIS A 285 -12.65 -3.08 8.66
C HIS A 285 -11.98 -4.29 7.97
N THR A 286 -12.61 -4.80 6.91
CA THR A 286 -12.12 -5.98 6.18
C THR A 286 -10.78 -5.72 5.51
N SER A 287 -10.03 -6.79 5.21
CA SER A 287 -8.75 -6.69 4.49
C SER A 287 -8.77 -7.48 3.20
N CYS A 288 -8.30 -6.85 2.11
CA CYS A 288 -8.15 -7.53 0.83
C CYS A 288 -6.92 -8.44 0.82
N GLY A 289 -5.72 -7.90 0.64
CA GLY A 289 -4.50 -8.70 0.43
C GLY A 289 -3.28 -7.85 0.04
N CYS A 290 -3.49 -6.60 -0.39
CA CYS A 290 -2.42 -5.67 -0.74
C CYS A 290 -1.98 -4.74 0.41
N PHE A 291 -2.37 -5.03 1.66
CA PHE A 291 -1.98 -4.22 2.81
C PHE A 291 -0.47 -4.22 3.06
N GLN A 292 0.07 -3.09 3.54
CA GLN A 292 1.51 -2.95 3.80
C GLN A 292 1.93 -3.58 5.13
N ALA A 293 1.02 -3.63 6.11
CA ALA A 293 1.24 -4.24 7.41
C ALA A 293 -0.02 -4.92 7.95
N VAL A 294 0.18 -5.78 8.94
CA VAL A 294 -0.87 -6.36 9.77
C VAL A 294 -0.67 -5.88 11.21
N VAL A 295 -1.71 -5.28 11.78
CA VAL A 295 -1.86 -5.09 13.23
C VAL A 295 -2.49 -6.35 13.79
N PHE A 296 -1.91 -6.92 14.85
CA PHE A 296 -2.39 -8.17 15.45
C PHE A 296 -2.48 -8.05 16.97
N TYR A 297 -3.54 -8.58 17.55
CA TYR A 297 -3.74 -8.61 19.00
C TYR A 297 -2.92 -9.73 19.66
N ILE A 298 -2.37 -9.44 20.84
CA ILE A 298 -1.54 -10.33 21.66
C ILE A 298 -2.24 -10.51 23.01
N PRO A 299 -3.04 -11.57 23.19
CA PRO A 299 -3.87 -11.77 24.37
C PRO A 299 -3.10 -11.78 25.70
N GLU A 300 -1.88 -12.32 25.71
CA GLU A 300 -1.07 -12.52 26.92
C GLU A 300 -0.61 -11.22 27.57
N VAL A 301 -0.56 -10.13 26.80
CA VAL A 301 -0.20 -8.77 27.29
C VAL A 301 -1.31 -7.76 27.04
N ASP A 302 -2.49 -8.22 26.59
CA ASP A 302 -3.64 -7.39 26.24
C ASP A 302 -3.27 -6.24 25.29
N GLY A 303 -2.32 -6.47 24.37
CA GLY A 303 -1.67 -5.44 23.56
C GLY A 303 -1.75 -5.74 22.07
N PHE A 304 -1.28 -4.82 21.24
CA PHE A 304 -1.16 -5.02 19.79
C PHE A 304 0.29 -5.09 19.34
N GLY A 305 0.57 -6.01 18.43
CA GLY A 305 1.77 -5.99 17.60
C GLY A 305 1.48 -5.46 16.21
N LEU A 306 2.53 -5.08 15.48
CA LEU A 306 2.46 -4.78 14.05
C LEU A 306 3.59 -5.49 13.31
N VAL A 307 3.30 -6.06 12.14
CA VAL A 307 4.32 -6.62 11.24
C VAL A 307 4.08 -6.15 9.81
N HIS A 308 5.14 -5.67 9.15
CA HIS A 308 5.07 -5.18 7.77
C HIS A 308 5.43 -6.29 6.77
N ARG A 309 5.00 -6.13 5.51
CA ARG A 309 5.10 -7.14 4.45
C ARG A 309 6.51 -7.64 4.17
N ASP A 310 7.48 -6.74 4.25
CA ASP A 310 8.88 -7.01 3.91
C ASP A 310 9.67 -7.60 5.09
N PHE A 311 9.05 -7.68 6.28
CA PHE A 311 9.69 -8.24 7.47
C PHE A 311 10.05 -9.71 7.27
N LYS A 312 11.32 -10.04 7.53
CA LYS A 312 11.84 -11.40 7.43
C LYS A 312 11.91 -12.03 8.81
N GLY A 313 11.16 -13.11 9.00
CA GLY A 313 11.20 -13.91 10.22
C GLY A 313 9.84 -13.99 10.90
N GLN A 314 9.88 -14.34 12.18
CA GLN A 314 8.70 -14.50 13.02
C GLN A 314 8.51 -13.27 13.91
N THR A 315 7.26 -12.91 14.12
CA THR A 315 6.83 -11.98 15.14
C THR A 315 6.99 -12.58 16.54
N VAL A 316 6.77 -11.77 17.57
CA VAL A 316 6.80 -12.20 18.98
C VAL A 316 5.83 -13.36 19.30
N ILE A 317 4.77 -13.53 18.50
CA ILE A 317 3.80 -14.63 18.63
C ILE A 317 4.17 -15.88 17.78
N GLY A 318 5.36 -15.89 17.17
CA GLY A 318 5.83 -17.03 16.36
C GLY A 318 5.29 -17.09 14.93
N GLU A 319 4.47 -16.12 14.50
CA GLU A 319 3.92 -16.08 13.14
C GLU A 319 4.75 -15.21 12.19
N THR A 320 4.82 -15.62 10.92
CA THR A 320 5.38 -14.79 9.85
C THR A 320 4.32 -13.86 9.27
N PHE A 321 4.72 -12.76 8.61
CA PHE A 321 3.79 -11.90 7.88
C PHE A 321 2.90 -12.69 6.90
N SER A 322 3.49 -13.60 6.12
CA SER A 322 2.76 -14.37 5.10
C SER A 322 1.67 -15.26 5.70
N HIS A 323 1.93 -15.88 6.85
CA HIS A 323 0.94 -16.67 7.57
C HIS A 323 -0.22 -15.78 8.04
N MET A 324 0.13 -14.69 8.73
CA MET A 324 -0.84 -13.75 9.28
C MET A 324 -1.69 -13.07 8.18
N ALA A 325 -1.07 -12.75 7.04
CA ALA A 325 -1.74 -12.19 5.88
C ALA A 325 -2.79 -13.16 5.30
N GLY A 326 -2.51 -14.46 5.26
CA GLY A 326 -3.47 -15.49 4.83
C GLY A 326 -4.72 -15.54 5.71
N GLU A 327 -4.55 -15.31 7.01
CA GLU A 327 -5.67 -15.30 7.97
C GLU A 327 -6.43 -13.97 8.01
N THR A 328 -5.75 -12.86 7.75
CA THR A 328 -6.34 -11.50 7.80
C THR A 328 -7.06 -11.13 6.50
N SER A 329 -6.60 -11.65 5.37
CA SER A 329 -7.11 -11.34 4.02
C SER A 329 -8.44 -12.00 3.68
N GLY A 330 -8.93 -11.72 2.47
CA GLY A 330 -10.10 -12.37 1.86
C GLY A 330 -11.41 -11.62 2.07
N GLY A 331 -11.35 -10.35 2.46
CA GLY A 331 -12.54 -9.52 2.65
C GLY A 331 -13.36 -9.98 3.85
N ARG A 332 -12.69 -10.40 4.93
CA ARG A 332 -13.31 -10.85 6.18
C ARG A 332 -13.13 -9.85 7.31
N GLN A 333 -14.12 -9.73 8.19
CA GLN A 333 -13.97 -9.09 9.49
C GLN A 333 -13.31 -10.07 10.44
N VAL A 334 -12.03 -9.84 10.75
CA VAL A 334 -11.23 -10.71 11.62
C VAL A 334 -10.86 -9.90 12.86
N GLU A 335 -11.51 -10.19 13.98
CA GLU A 335 -11.26 -9.49 15.23
C GLU A 335 -9.80 -9.63 15.68
N GLY A 336 -9.22 -8.52 16.12
CA GLY A 336 -7.83 -8.42 16.54
C GLY A 336 -6.82 -8.52 15.40
N ARG A 337 -7.23 -8.57 14.12
CA ARG A 337 -6.31 -8.56 12.97
C ARG A 337 -6.74 -7.59 11.87
N LEU A 338 -5.92 -6.57 11.64
CA LEU A 338 -6.19 -5.51 10.68
C LEU A 338 -5.07 -5.40 9.65
N GLY A 339 -5.39 -5.56 8.37
CA GLY A 339 -4.53 -5.08 7.30
C GLY A 339 -4.55 -3.55 7.25
N THR A 340 -3.40 -2.91 7.21
CA THR A 340 -3.28 -1.45 7.20
C THR A 340 -2.19 -0.96 6.26
N GLY A 341 -2.38 0.25 5.72
CA GLY A 341 -1.31 1.04 5.13
C GLY A 341 -0.40 1.57 6.25
N LEU A 342 0.90 1.73 5.99
CA LEU A 342 1.85 2.14 7.04
C LEU A 342 1.62 3.60 7.48
N GLU A 343 1.17 4.46 6.58
CA GLU A 343 0.85 5.86 6.91
C GLU A 343 -0.29 6.01 7.94
N GLN A 344 -1.10 4.96 8.16
CA GLN A 344 -2.06 4.98 9.27
C GLN A 344 -1.40 5.15 10.64
N LEU A 345 -0.13 4.78 10.80
CA LEU A 345 0.58 4.97 12.06
C LEU A 345 0.76 6.43 12.43
N ARG A 346 0.62 7.38 11.49
CA ARG A 346 0.59 8.82 11.80
C ARG A 346 -0.81 9.34 12.15
N SER A 347 -1.86 8.58 11.88
CA SER A 347 -3.23 9.03 12.10
C SER A 347 -3.49 9.24 13.60
N PRO A 348 -4.11 10.36 14.01
CA PRO A 348 -4.52 10.54 15.40
C PRO A 348 -5.62 9.58 15.82
N LYS A 349 -6.34 8.96 14.87
CA LYS A 349 -7.43 8.01 15.12
C LYS A 349 -7.01 6.55 14.94
N PHE A 350 -5.72 6.27 14.73
CA PHE A 350 -5.21 4.91 14.57
C PHE A 350 -5.67 4.02 15.74
N ILE A 351 -6.54 3.03 15.48
CA ILE A 351 -7.19 2.13 16.44
C ILE A 351 -7.58 2.82 17.77
N GLN A 352 -8.13 4.05 17.70
CA GLN A 352 -8.33 4.88 18.89
C GLN A 352 -9.29 4.25 19.90
N ALA A 353 -10.29 3.48 19.44
CA ALA A 353 -11.20 2.74 20.32
C ALA A 353 -10.44 1.75 21.22
N ASP A 354 -9.30 1.28 20.74
CA ASP A 354 -8.44 0.31 21.40
C ASP A 354 -7.27 0.92 22.16
N GLY A 355 -7.20 2.24 22.35
CA GLY A 355 -6.08 2.92 23.02
C GLY A 355 -4.94 3.32 22.09
N GLY A 356 -5.14 3.16 20.78
CA GLY A 356 -4.29 3.69 19.73
C GLY A 356 -2.84 3.22 19.77
N ARG A 357 -1.90 4.10 19.36
CA ARG A 357 -0.46 3.78 19.40
C ARG A 357 0.04 3.42 20.79
N LYS A 358 -0.64 3.87 21.86
CA LYS A 358 -0.25 3.59 23.24
C LYS A 358 -0.54 2.15 23.68
N ARG A 359 -1.22 1.34 22.86
CA ARG A 359 -1.41 -0.11 23.06
C ARG A 359 -0.60 -0.95 22.08
N LEU A 360 0.20 -0.34 21.20
CA LEU A 360 1.19 -1.08 20.40
C LEU A 360 2.38 -1.45 21.27
N VAL A 361 2.62 -2.73 21.48
CA VAL A 361 3.66 -3.25 22.38
C VAL A 361 4.83 -3.89 21.66
N TRP A 362 4.68 -4.24 20.37
CA TRP A 362 5.73 -4.84 19.57
C TRP A 362 5.65 -4.44 18.09
N MET A 363 6.77 -4.11 17.46
CA MET A 363 6.86 -3.97 15.99
C MET A 363 8.31 -4.04 15.49
N PRO A 364 8.54 -4.32 14.20
CA PRO A 364 9.87 -4.25 13.62
C PRO A 364 10.54 -2.89 13.81
N ARG A 365 11.82 -2.89 14.19
CA ARG A 365 12.62 -1.66 14.43
C ARG A 365 12.56 -0.69 13.25
N GLU A 366 12.64 -1.21 12.03
CA GLU A 366 12.54 -0.42 10.80
C GLU A 366 11.28 0.44 10.75
N ILE A 367 10.13 -0.10 11.15
CA ILE A 367 8.84 0.61 11.11
C ILE A 367 8.74 1.60 12.27
N LEU A 368 9.20 1.20 13.46
CA LEU A 368 9.24 2.09 14.62
C LEU A 368 10.08 3.34 14.33
N ASP A 369 11.25 3.16 13.69
CA ASP A 369 12.14 4.25 13.31
C ASP A 369 11.56 5.12 12.17
N ARG A 370 10.88 4.51 11.18
CA ARG A 370 10.25 5.23 10.06
C ARG A 370 9.14 6.20 10.48
N TYR A 371 8.45 5.90 11.58
CA TYR A 371 7.35 6.69 12.14
C TYR A 371 7.66 7.24 13.54
N LYS A 372 8.95 7.40 13.83
CA LYS A 372 9.48 7.81 15.14
C LYS A 372 8.74 9.01 15.73
N GLU A 373 8.47 10.03 14.91
CA GLU A 373 7.80 11.25 15.33
C GLU A 373 6.41 11.00 15.93
N ALA A 374 5.65 10.03 15.40
CA ALA A 374 4.31 9.72 15.89
C ALA A 374 4.36 8.98 17.24
N PHE A 375 5.33 8.08 17.41
CA PHE A 375 5.52 7.33 18.65
C PHE A 375 6.19 8.15 19.75
N GLU A 376 7.07 9.10 19.41
CA GLU A 376 7.63 10.07 20.35
C GLU A 376 6.55 11.03 20.86
N ALA A 377 5.65 11.49 19.98
CA ALA A 377 4.53 12.34 20.36
C ALA A 377 3.60 11.68 21.39
N ASP A 378 3.44 10.36 21.33
CA ASP A 378 2.67 9.58 22.31
C ASP A 378 3.47 9.09 23.52
N GLY A 379 4.78 9.37 23.56
CA GLY A 379 5.67 8.98 24.67
C GLY A 379 5.95 7.48 24.75
N VAL A 380 5.84 6.76 23.63
CA VAL A 380 5.97 5.29 23.57
C VAL A 380 7.14 4.79 22.73
N TYR A 381 7.83 5.64 21.98
CA TYR A 381 8.91 5.21 21.07
C TYR A 381 9.95 4.26 21.71
N ASP A 382 10.52 4.63 22.87
CA ASP A 382 11.51 3.80 23.58
C ASP A 382 10.88 2.71 24.47
N LYS A 383 9.56 2.55 24.40
CA LYS A 383 8.78 1.63 25.24
C LYS A 383 8.16 0.49 24.47
N ILE A 384 8.26 0.47 23.14
CA ILE A 384 7.74 -0.59 22.25
C ILE A 384 8.88 -1.57 21.95
N ALA A 385 8.63 -2.86 22.16
CA ALA A 385 9.62 -3.90 21.88
C ALA A 385 9.81 -4.10 20.38
N THR A 386 11.01 -4.51 19.96
CA THR A 386 11.28 -4.91 18.58
C THR A 386 11.88 -6.30 18.52
N GLU A 387 12.08 -6.81 17.30
CA GLU A 387 12.75 -8.09 17.04
C GLU A 387 14.18 -8.16 17.58
N ASN A 388 14.79 -7.01 17.90
CA ASN A 388 16.13 -6.93 18.47
C ASN A 388 16.16 -7.26 19.96
N GLU A 389 15.11 -6.90 20.70
CA GLU A 389 15.07 -7.06 22.16
C GLU A 389 14.22 -8.26 22.61
N VAL A 390 13.09 -8.52 21.91
CA VAL A 390 12.09 -9.52 22.32
C VAL A 390 11.70 -10.40 21.15
N LYS A 391 11.79 -11.72 21.32
CA LYS A 391 11.50 -12.71 20.28
C LYS A 391 10.29 -13.59 20.59
N THR A 392 9.87 -13.63 21.86
CA THR A 392 8.77 -14.47 22.32
C THR A 392 7.83 -13.72 23.25
N VAL A 393 6.57 -14.16 23.33
CA VAL A 393 5.57 -13.57 24.23
C VAL A 393 6.00 -13.64 25.69
N ASP A 394 6.69 -14.72 26.11
CA ASP A 394 7.20 -14.89 27.47
C ASP A 394 8.24 -13.81 27.85
N GLU A 395 9.02 -13.32 26.89
CA GLU A 395 9.99 -12.23 27.07
C GLU A 395 9.32 -10.85 27.04
N LEU A 396 8.16 -10.73 26.39
CA LEU A 396 7.50 -9.46 26.12
C LEU A 396 6.99 -8.78 27.39
N MET A 397 6.23 -9.48 28.23
CA MET A 397 5.65 -8.88 29.44
C MET A 397 6.71 -8.36 30.42
N PRO A 398 7.79 -9.11 30.77
CA PRO A 398 8.87 -8.59 31.59
C PRO A 398 9.53 -7.34 30.99
N TRP A 399 9.82 -7.35 29.69
CA TRP A 399 10.47 -6.23 29.00
C TRP A 399 9.60 -4.97 29.05
N LEU A 400 8.29 -5.08 28.75
CA LEU A 400 7.36 -3.95 28.80
C LEU A 400 7.23 -3.36 30.20
N GLY A 401 7.25 -4.20 31.24
CA GLY A 401 7.24 -3.77 32.64
C GLY A 401 8.50 -2.99 33.03
N GLU A 402 9.68 -3.48 32.63
CA GLU A 402 10.96 -2.80 32.85
C GLU A 402 11.01 -1.42 32.15
N HIS A 403 10.48 -1.34 30.92
CA HIS A 403 10.45 -0.12 30.11
C HIS A 403 9.24 0.78 30.43
N LYS A 404 8.41 0.40 31.41
CA LYS A 404 7.24 1.16 31.87
C LYS A 404 6.32 1.55 30.71
N HIS A 405 5.99 0.58 29.85
CA HIS A 405 5.06 0.77 28.76
C HIS A 405 3.69 1.24 29.31
N PRO A 406 3.11 2.36 28.82
CA PRO A 406 1.97 3.01 29.48
C PRO A 406 0.73 2.12 29.57
N TRP A 407 0.47 1.28 28.55
CA TRP A 407 -0.59 0.27 28.61
C TRP A 407 -0.43 -0.69 29.80
N ILE A 408 0.78 -1.21 30.00
CA ILE A 408 1.09 -2.15 31.09
C ILE A 408 1.07 -1.47 32.46
N MET A 409 1.37 -0.18 32.50
CA MET A 409 1.30 0.62 33.72
C MET A 409 -0.12 1.06 34.07
N GLY A 410 -1.14 0.79 33.24
CA GLY A 410 -2.50 1.25 33.43
C GLY A 410 -2.66 2.76 33.26
N GLU A 411 -1.78 3.40 32.48
CA GLU A 411 -1.78 4.84 32.22
C GLU A 411 -2.64 5.22 31.00
N VAL A 412 -3.19 4.23 30.29
CA VAL A 412 -4.03 4.41 29.11
C VAL A 412 -5.47 4.12 29.47
N GLU A 413 -6.31 5.14 29.44
CA GLU A 413 -7.76 4.97 29.55
C GLU A 413 -8.34 4.74 28.15
N LEU A 414 -9.12 3.67 27.99
CA LEU A 414 -9.88 3.47 26.76
C LEU A 414 -10.99 4.52 26.65
N PRO A 415 -11.19 5.12 25.47
CA PRO A 415 -12.32 6.00 25.26
C PRO A 415 -13.62 5.20 25.42
N GLY A 416 -14.52 5.70 26.28
CA GLY A 416 -15.80 5.06 26.61
C GLY A 416 -16.96 5.42 25.70
#